data_AF-A0A7W4KQU0-F1
#
_entry.id   AF-A0A7W4KQU0-F1
#
_cell.length_a   1.000
_cell.length_b   1.000
_cell.length_c   1.000
_cell.angle_alpha   90.00
_cell.angle_beta   90.00
_cell.angle_gamma   90.00
#
_symmetry.space_group_name_H-M   'P 1'
#
loop_
_entity.id
_entity.type
_entity.pdbx_description
1 polymer ?
#
loop_
_entity_poly.entity_id
_entity_poly.type
_entity_poly.pdbx_seq_one_letter_code
_entity_poly.pdbx_strand_id
1 'polypeptide(L)'
;GAVFRYDADAGALSASGMKTATLQASVSVTLDTPVVECTNHLKTATIDVTDGGSMSGNISHSGGDFTSNGVTLHTHKHSGVKSGGDTTGGPQ
;
A
#
# COMPACT_ATOMS: atom_id res chain seq x y z
N GLY A 1 -16.92 -21.80 -18.34
CA GLY A 1 -16.14 -20.92 -19.24
C GLY A 1 -16.10 -19.52 -18.65
N ALA A 2 -15.40 -18.58 -19.28
CA ALA A 2 -15.45 -17.18 -18.87
C ALA A 2 -16.83 -16.56 -19.20
N VAL A 3 -17.32 -15.67 -18.35
CA VAL A 3 -18.62 -14.98 -18.51
C VAL A 3 -18.43 -13.50 -18.23
N PHE A 4 -19.03 -12.66 -19.07
CA PHE A 4 -19.13 -11.21 -18.88
C PHE A 4 -20.61 -10.84 -18.94
N ARG A 5 -21.16 -10.27 -17.87
CA ARG A 5 -22.61 -10.01 -17.73
C ARG A 5 -22.86 -8.67 -17.06
N TYR A 6 -23.80 -7.92 -17.64
CA TYR A 6 -24.44 -6.78 -17.01
C TYR A 6 -25.86 -7.15 -16.57
N ASP A 7 -26.21 -6.81 -15.33
CA ASP A 7 -27.55 -6.95 -14.76
C ASP A 7 -28.14 -5.55 -14.55
N ALA A 8 -29.17 -5.21 -15.35
CA ALA A 8 -29.72 -3.85 -15.37
C ALA A 8 -30.56 -3.53 -14.13
N ASP A 9 -31.28 -4.52 -13.60
CA ASP A 9 -32.12 -4.34 -12.41
C ASP A 9 -31.26 -4.10 -11.16
N ALA A 10 -30.10 -4.76 -11.10
CA ALA A 10 -29.12 -4.59 -10.03
C ALA A 10 -28.06 -3.50 -10.29
N GLY A 11 -27.96 -2.97 -11.52
CA GLY A 11 -26.89 -2.05 -11.92
C GLY A 11 -25.48 -2.66 -11.83
N ALA A 12 -25.35 -3.98 -12.02
CA ALA A 12 -24.14 -4.72 -11.68
C ALA A 12 -23.45 -5.29 -12.93
N LEU A 13 -22.17 -4.98 -13.10
CA LEU A 13 -21.30 -5.63 -14.07
C LEU A 13 -20.46 -6.72 -13.40
N SER A 14 -20.39 -7.90 -14.00
CA SER A 14 -19.58 -9.01 -13.51
C SER A 14 -18.78 -9.67 -14.62
N ALA A 15 -17.54 -10.02 -14.31
CA ALA A 15 -16.65 -10.79 -15.16
C ALA A 15 -16.12 -11.96 -14.33
N SER A 16 -16.38 -13.20 -14.74
CA SER A 16 -16.00 -14.40 -13.97
C SER A 16 -15.46 -15.53 -14.86
N GLY A 17 -14.81 -16.52 -14.22
CA GLY A 17 -14.33 -17.74 -14.91
C GLY A 17 -13.09 -17.57 -15.78
N MET A 18 -12.41 -16.42 -15.74
CA MET A 18 -11.12 -16.19 -16.39
C MET A 18 -9.95 -16.59 -15.48
N LYS A 19 -8.82 -16.96 -16.09
CA LYS A 19 -7.55 -17.17 -15.37
C LYS A 19 -6.81 -15.86 -15.10
N THR A 20 -6.91 -14.91 -16.03
CA THR A 20 -6.22 -13.62 -15.99
C THR A 20 -7.14 -12.52 -16.52
N ALA A 21 -6.92 -11.31 -16.04
CA ALA A 21 -7.44 -10.07 -16.60
C ALA A 21 -6.29 -9.06 -16.64
N THR A 22 -6.19 -8.28 -17.72
CA THR A 22 -5.13 -7.28 -17.88
C THR A 22 -5.74 -5.99 -18.40
N LEU A 23 -5.52 -4.89 -17.69
CA LEU A 23 -5.93 -3.55 -18.10
C LEU A 23 -4.66 -2.79 -18.51
N GLN A 24 -4.58 -2.42 -19.80
CA GLN A 24 -3.47 -1.61 -20.32
C GLN A 24 -4.03 -0.23 -20.68
N ALA A 25 -3.56 0.80 -19.96
CA ALA A 25 -3.91 2.19 -20.21
C ALA A 25 -2.63 3.02 -20.28
N SER A 26 -2.50 3.89 -21.28
CA SER A 26 -1.31 4.74 -21.48
C SER A 26 -1.30 5.99 -20.61
N VAL A 27 -2.44 6.33 -20.00
CA VAL A 27 -2.61 7.54 -19.18
C VAL A 27 -2.87 7.15 -17.73
N SER A 28 -4.04 6.57 -17.44
CA SER A 28 -4.43 6.19 -16.09
C SER A 28 -5.57 5.16 -16.08
N VAL A 29 -5.75 4.51 -14.93
CA VAL A 29 -6.97 3.79 -14.55
C VAL A 29 -7.52 4.46 -13.29
N THR A 30 -8.76 4.93 -13.33
CA THR A 30 -9.44 5.55 -12.18
C THR A 30 -10.55 4.63 -11.69
N LEU A 31 -10.58 4.37 -10.38
CA LEU A 31 -11.62 3.59 -9.70
C LEU A 31 -12.45 4.55 -8.84
N ASP A 32 -13.52 5.09 -9.42
CA ASP A 32 -14.42 6.01 -8.71
C ASP A 32 -15.48 5.22 -7.92
N THR A 33 -15.12 4.90 -6.68
CA THR A 33 -15.93 4.10 -5.77
C THR A 33 -15.53 4.41 -4.32
N PRO A 34 -16.45 4.32 -3.35
CA PRO A 34 -16.10 4.43 -1.94
C PRO A 34 -15.11 3.35 -1.47
N VAL A 35 -15.09 2.16 -2.09
CA VAL A 35 -14.25 1.04 -1.67
C VAL A 35 -13.68 0.30 -2.89
N VAL A 36 -12.37 0.04 -2.83
CA VAL A 36 -11.66 -0.91 -3.70
C VAL A 36 -11.09 -2.00 -2.82
N GLU A 37 -11.50 -3.25 -3.03
CA GLU A 37 -11.06 -4.39 -2.22
C GLU A 37 -10.19 -5.35 -3.05
N CYS A 38 -8.99 -5.65 -2.54
CA CYS A 38 -8.13 -6.71 -3.04
C CYS A 38 -8.15 -7.86 -2.02
N THR A 39 -8.72 -9.00 -2.39
CA THR A 39 -8.96 -10.11 -1.44
C THR A 39 -7.70 -10.83 -0.96
N ASN A 40 -6.57 -10.63 -1.65
CA ASN A 40 -5.30 -11.28 -1.34
C ASN A 40 -4.15 -10.27 -1.44
N HIS A 41 -3.33 -10.34 -2.50
CA HIS A 41 -2.11 -9.56 -2.61
C HIS A 41 -2.27 -8.36 -3.56
N LEU A 42 -1.97 -7.16 -3.07
CA LEU A 42 -1.77 -5.97 -3.89
C LEU A 42 -0.27 -5.76 -4.12
N LYS A 43 0.16 -5.79 -5.39
CA LYS A 43 1.52 -5.46 -5.80
C LYS A 43 1.51 -4.16 -6.61
N THR A 44 2.25 -3.17 -6.15
CA THR A 44 2.45 -1.89 -6.83
C THR A 44 3.92 -1.49 -6.77
N ALA A 45 4.38 -0.67 -7.72
CA ALA A 45 5.74 -0.13 -7.71
C ALA A 45 5.89 1.03 -6.73
N THR A 46 4.87 1.89 -6.64
CA THR A 46 4.81 3.04 -5.73
C THR A 46 3.41 3.13 -5.12
N ILE A 47 3.31 3.74 -3.95
CA ILE A 47 2.04 3.98 -3.25
C ILE A 47 1.98 5.43 -2.79
N ASP A 48 0.81 6.05 -2.96
CA ASP A 48 0.47 7.38 -2.44
C ASP A 48 -0.85 7.27 -1.66
N VAL A 49 -0.87 7.76 -0.42
CA VAL A 49 -2.00 7.66 0.52
C VAL A 49 -2.30 9.06 1.05
N THR A 50 -3.45 9.61 0.65
CA THR A 50 -3.79 11.03 0.87
C THR A 50 -4.44 11.29 2.22
N ASP A 51 -5.31 10.39 2.67
CA ASP A 51 -6.20 10.60 3.82
C ASP A 51 -5.95 9.61 4.97
N GLY A 52 -4.72 9.08 5.02
CA GLY A 52 -4.29 8.10 6.04
C GLY A 52 -4.91 6.72 5.85
N GLY A 53 -4.80 5.89 6.90
CA GLY A 53 -5.32 4.52 6.89
C GLY A 53 -4.75 3.69 8.04
N SER A 54 -5.09 2.39 8.03
CA SER A 54 -4.62 1.41 8.99
C SER A 54 -3.84 0.30 8.29
N MET A 55 -2.75 -0.16 8.90
CA MET A 55 -1.98 -1.32 8.46
C MET A 55 -1.90 -2.32 9.63
N SER A 56 -2.06 -3.61 9.34
CA SER A 56 -1.96 -4.67 10.33
C SER A 56 -1.15 -5.85 9.80
N GLY A 57 -0.58 -6.64 10.73
CA GLY A 57 0.38 -7.68 10.41
C GLY A 57 1.82 -7.18 10.30
N ASN A 58 2.73 -8.06 9.91
CA ASN A 58 4.15 -7.74 9.78
C ASN A 58 4.39 -6.96 8.49
N ILE A 59 5.01 -5.78 8.62
CA ILE A 59 5.44 -4.96 7.47
C ILE A 59 6.97 -4.96 7.44
N SER A 60 7.53 -5.48 6.36
CA SER A 60 8.98 -5.46 6.12
C SER A 60 9.31 -4.40 5.07
N HIS A 61 10.14 -3.44 5.44
CA HIS A 61 10.62 -2.38 4.55
C HIS A 61 12.14 -2.51 4.37
N SER A 62 12.60 -2.42 3.13
CA SER A 62 14.02 -2.47 2.76
C SER A 62 14.25 -1.73 1.44
N GLY A 63 15.51 -1.45 1.10
CA GLY A 63 15.85 -0.76 -0.15
C GLY A 63 15.62 0.76 -0.15
N GLY A 64 15.57 1.39 1.04
CA GLY A 64 15.43 2.84 1.19
C GLY A 64 15.15 3.26 2.63
N ASP A 65 14.68 4.50 2.80
CA ASP A 65 14.29 5.09 4.08
C ASP A 65 12.77 5.01 4.28
N PHE A 66 12.34 4.50 5.44
CA PHE A 66 10.97 4.69 5.91
C PHE A 66 10.94 5.92 6.81
N THR A 67 10.36 7.03 6.32
CA THR A 67 10.34 8.30 7.06
C THR A 67 8.94 8.72 7.45
N SER A 68 8.82 9.36 8.62
CA SER A 68 7.59 10.00 9.07
C SER A 68 7.94 11.37 9.64
N ASN A 69 7.36 12.43 9.08
CA ASN A 69 7.65 13.82 9.47
C ASN A 69 9.15 14.15 9.51
N GLY A 70 9.92 13.63 8.55
CA GLY A 70 11.37 13.84 8.45
C GLY A 70 12.23 12.97 9.37
N VAL A 71 11.62 12.06 10.15
CA VAL A 71 12.36 11.10 11.00
C VAL A 71 12.44 9.75 10.32
N THR A 72 13.66 9.29 10.00
CA THR A 72 13.90 7.97 9.41
C THR A 72 13.87 6.87 10.47
N LEU A 73 12.96 5.90 10.31
CA LEU A 73 12.69 4.85 11.29
C LEU A 73 13.95 4.07 11.70
N HIS A 74 14.78 3.65 10.74
CA HIS A 74 15.92 2.76 11.03
C HIS A 74 17.21 3.49 11.42
N THR A 75 17.23 4.83 11.43
CA THR A 75 18.44 5.63 11.74
C THR A 75 18.19 6.76 12.75
N HIS A 76 16.98 6.86 13.31
CA HIS A 76 16.62 7.96 14.20
C HIS A 76 17.52 8.02 15.45
N LYS A 77 17.71 9.23 15.95
CA LYS A 77 18.49 9.53 17.16
C LYS A 77 17.68 10.43 18.08
N HIS A 78 17.99 10.38 19.37
CA HIS A 78 17.38 11.23 20.39
C HIS A 78 18.42 12.21 20.97
N SER A 79 18.02 13.46 21.18
CA SER A 79 18.81 14.50 21.89
C SER A 79 18.22 14.77 23.29
N GLY A 80 18.98 15.45 24.17
CA GLY A 80 18.48 15.85 25.50
C GLY A 80 18.57 14.76 26.58
N VAL A 81 19.17 13.61 26.25
CA VAL A 81 19.58 12.59 27.22
C VAL A 81 21.00 12.88 27.71
N LYS A 82 21.34 12.52 28.96
CA LYS A 82 22.72 12.65 29.48
C LYS A 82 23.65 11.84 28.56
N SER A 83 24.61 12.50 27.94
CA SER A 83 25.58 11.82 27.08
C SER A 83 26.42 10.86 27.93
N GLY A 84 26.29 9.56 27.69
CA GLY A 84 27.33 8.60 28.04
C GLY A 84 28.49 8.73 27.05
N GLY A 85 29.64 8.13 27.38
CA GLY A 85 30.73 7.97 26.40
C GLY A 85 30.39 6.97 25.28
N ASP A 86 29.30 6.20 25.46
CA ASP A 86 28.86 5.15 24.57
C ASP A 86 27.75 5.63 23.62
N THR A 87 27.78 5.14 22.38
CA THR A 87 26.72 5.41 21.40
C THR A 87 25.49 4.55 21.72
N THR A 88 24.28 5.11 21.68
CA THR A 88 23.02 4.37 21.94
C THR A 88 22.73 3.23 20.95
N GLY A 89 23.59 3.01 19.96
CA GLY A 89 23.27 2.25 18.76
C GLY A 89 22.17 2.93 17.94
N GLY A 90 22.00 2.49 16.69
CA GLY A 90 20.72 2.71 16.00
C GLY A 90 19.63 1.80 16.59
N PRO A 91 18.39 1.90 16.09
CA PRO A 91 17.32 0.96 16.42
C PRO A 91 17.79 -0.50 16.23
N GLN A 92 17.51 -1.36 17.21
CA GLN A 92 17.74 -2.81 17.12
C GLN A 92 16.53 -3.51 16.53
#